data_AF-A0A7W9WXQ3-F1
#
_entry.id   AF-A0A7W9WXQ3-F1
#
_cell.length_a   1.000
_cell.length_b   1.000
_cell.length_c   1.000
_cell.angle_alpha   90.00
_cell.angle_beta   90.00
_cell.angle_gamma   90.00
#
_symmetry.space_group_name_H-M   'P 1'
#
loop_
_entity.id
_entity.type
_entity.pdbx_description
1 polymer ?
#
loop_
_entity_poly.entity_id
_entity_poly.type
_entity_poly.pdbx_seq_one_letter_code
_entity_poly.pdbx_strand_id
1 'polypeptide(L)' 'MAVCSTTFDEVCRGCGRTVAEVAHWVSMSADAKELVWQRILAQGYPRRNK' A
#
# COMPACT_ATOMS: atom_id res chain seq x y z
N MET A 1 7.14 10.73 -11.73
CA MET A 1 7.55 10.40 -10.35
C MET A 1 6.29 10.12 -9.53
N ALA A 2 6.08 8.90 -9.05
CA ALA A 2 5.03 8.65 -8.06
C ALA A 2 5.61 8.99 -6.69
N VAL A 3 5.18 10.10 -6.10
CA VAL A 3 5.58 10.46 -4.74
C VAL A 3 4.80 9.55 -3.79
N CYS A 4 5.52 8.85 -2.91
CA CYS A 4 4.93 8.07 -1.85
C CYS A 4 4.31 9.04 -0.83
N SER A 5 2.98 9.20 -0.85
CA SER A 5 2.24 10.08 0.04
C SER A 5 1.65 9.34 1.25
N THR A 6 2.19 8.17 1.61
CA THR A 6 1.64 7.32 2.68
C THR A 6 1.47 8.06 3.99
N THR A 7 2.30 9.05 4.33
CA THR A 7 2.19 9.84 5.57
C THR A 7 1.28 11.07 5.46
N PHE A 8 0.73 11.36 4.28
CA PHE A 8 -0.07 12.55 4.01
C PHE A 8 -1.52 12.23 3.60
N ASP A 9 -1.72 11.16 2.84
CA ASP A 9 -3.04 10.67 2.42
C ASP A 9 -3.43 9.41 3.21
N GLU A 10 -4.73 9.16 3.38
CA GLU A 10 -5.22 7.90 3.98
C GLU A 10 -4.77 6.67 3.19
N VAL A 11 -4.68 6.79 1.85
CA VAL A 11 -4.13 5.78 0.95
C VAL A 11 -3.07 6.41 0.04
N CYS A 12 -1.86 5.84 0.05
CA CYS A 12 -0.73 6.24 -0.77
C CYS A 12 -1.06 6.21 -2.26
N ARG A 13 -1.01 7.36 -2.94
CA ARG A 13 -1.28 7.48 -4.39
C ARG A 13 -0.23 6.82 -5.29
N GLY A 14 0.96 6.51 -4.75
CA GLY A 14 1.99 5.76 -5.47
C GLY A 14 1.89 4.25 -5.30
N CYS A 15 1.63 3.81 -4.07
CA CYS A 15 1.82 2.44 -3.61
C CYS A 15 0.54 1.73 -3.15
N GLY A 16 -0.59 2.44 -2.99
CA GLY A 16 -1.89 1.88 -2.60
C GLY A 16 -1.98 1.37 -1.15
N ARG A 17 -0.98 1.68 -0.32
CA ARG A 17 -0.93 1.32 1.11
C ARG A 17 -1.42 2.46 2.00
N THR A 18 -2.04 2.09 3.11
CA THR A 18 -2.41 3.01 4.19
C THR A 18 -1.26 3.21 5.17
N VAL A 19 -1.32 4.27 5.98
CA VAL A 19 -0.37 4.47 7.11
C VAL A 19 -0.37 3.26 8.04
N ALA A 20 -1.56 2.76 8.40
CA ALA A 20 -1.72 1.67 9.35
C ALA A 20 -1.00 0.40 8.86
N GLU A 21 -1.14 0.05 7.58
CA GLU A 21 -0.49 -1.13 7.02
C GLU A 21 1.03 -1.01 6.98
N VAL A 22 1.56 0.20 6.73
CA VAL A 22 3.00 0.43 6.75
C VAL A 22 3.54 0.43 8.18
N ALA A 23 2.82 1.06 9.12
CA ALA A 23 3.18 1.11 10.53
C ALA A 23 3.15 -0.28 11.19
N HIS A 24 2.13 -1.09 10.88
CA HIS A 24 1.95 -2.42 11.45
C HIS A 24 2.59 -3.55 10.63
N TRP A 25 3.19 -3.26 9.46
CA TRP A 25 3.70 -4.27 8.53
C TRP A 25 4.59 -5.35 9.18
N VAL A 26 5.48 -4.94 10.09
CA VAL A 26 6.39 -5.84 10.80
C VAL A 26 5.65 -6.78 11.74
N SER A 27 4.54 -6.31 12.34
CA SER A 27 3.69 -7.08 13.26
C SER A 27 2.57 -7.86 12.56
N MET A 28 2.33 -7.64 11.26
CA MET A 28 1.30 -8.36 10.51
C MET A 28 1.69 -9.81 10.20
N SER A 29 0.73 -10.71 10.40
CA SER A 29 0.78 -12.11 9.97
C SER A 29 0.90 -12.25 8.45
N ALA A 30 1.36 -13.41 7.97
CA ALA A 30 1.49 -13.67 6.54
C ALA A 30 0.16 -13.50 5.78
N ASP A 31 -0.96 -14.00 6.34
CA ASP A 31 -2.28 -13.87 5.73
C ASP A 31 -2.72 -12.41 5.61
N ALA A 32 -2.45 -11.61 6.65
CA ALA A 32 -2.77 -10.18 6.63
C ALA A 32 -1.94 -9.45 5.55
N LYS A 33 -0.67 -9.82 5.37
CA LYS A 33 0.18 -9.27 4.30
C LYS A 33 -0.34 -9.66 2.91
N GLU A 34 -0.82 -10.89 2.75
CA GLU A 34 -1.41 -11.37 1.50
C GLU A 34 -2.70 -10.61 1.16
N LEU A 35 -3.59 -10.39 2.13
CA LEU A 35 -4.80 -9.58 1.92
C LEU A 35 -4.47 -8.16 1.44
N VAL A 36 -3.46 -7.53 2.03
CA VAL A 36 -2.97 -6.21 1.59
C VAL A 36 -2.46 -6.29 0.15
N TRP A 37 -1.71 -7.33 -0.18
CA TRP A 37 -1.17 -7.54 -1.52
C TRP A 37 -2.28 -7.73 -2.58
N GLN A 38 -3.22 -8.62 -2.32
CA GLN A 38 -4.39 -8.86 -3.18
C GLN A 38 -5.18 -7.57 -3.42
N ARG A 39 -5.39 -6.77 -2.37
CA ARG A 39 -6.08 -5.47 -2.49
C ARG A 39 -5.32 -4.49 -3.38
N ILE A 40 -4.02 -4.32 -3.16
CA ILE A 40 -3.17 -3.38 -3.93
C ILE A 40 -3.19 -3.77 -5.42
N LEU A 41 -3.06 -5.06 -5.72
CA LEU A 41 -3.12 -5.56 -7.09
C LEU A 41 -4.50 -5.36 -7.72
N ALA A 42 -5.58 -5.67 -6.99
CA ALA A 42 -6.95 -5.46 -7.47
C ALA A 42 -7.26 -3.97 -7.75
N GLN A 43 -6.65 -3.05 -7.02
CA GLN A 43 -6.76 -1.60 -7.25
C GLN A 43 -5.85 -1.09 -8.40
N GLY A 44 -4.99 -1.94 -8.97
CA GLY A 44 -4.09 -1.59 -10.07
C GLY A 44 -2.85 -0.80 -9.64
N TYR A 45 -2.36 -1.03 -8.41
CA TYR A 45 -1.10 -0.48 -7.92
C TYR A 45 0.06 -1.48 -8.08
N PRO A 46 1.31 -1.00 -8.16
CA PRO A 46 1.71 0.41 -8.28
C PRO A 46 1.43 0.94 -9.68
N ARG A 47 0.80 2.12 -9.76
CA ARG A 47 0.53 2.83 -11.02
C ARG A 47 1.86 3.28 -11.61
N ARG A 48 2.48 2.44 -12.42
CA ARG A 48 3.72 2.79 -13.12
C ARG A 48 3.38 3.80 -14.21
N ASN A 49 3.58 5.08 -13.93
CA ASN A 49 3.51 6.12 -14.95
C ASN A 49 4.65 5.84 -15.95
N LYS A 50 4.30 5.50 -17.21
CA LYS A 50 5.26 5.60 -18.32
C LYS A 50 5.67 7.05 -18.51
#